data_AF-A0A098EAC7-F1
#
_entry.id   AF-A0A098EAC7-F1
#
_cell.length_a   1.000
_cell.length_b   1.000
_cell.length_c   1.000
_cell.angle_alpha   90.00
_cell.angle_beta   90.00
_cell.angle_gamma   90.00
#
_symmetry.space_group_name_H-M   'P 1'
#
loop_
_entity.id
_entity.type
_entity.pdbx_description
1 polymer ?
#
loop_
_entity_poly.entity_id
_entity_poly.type
_entity_poly.pdbx_seq_one_letter_code
_entity_poly.pdbx_strand_id
1 'polypeptide(L)' 'MCKAEDYKRFGVEFKNDFKNIDCVVILADHKEFYSIDWDKASREMRNKVIVDIRGVVDESKAKLSVLKL' A
#
# COMPACT_ATOMS: atom_id res chain seq x y z
N MET A 1 11.13 -11.27 -8.99
CA MET A 1 9.66 -11.04 -9.04
C MET A 1 8.98 -12.26 -8.44
N CYS A 2 7.97 -12.07 -7.58
CA CYS A 2 7.24 -13.18 -6.95
C CYS A 2 6.44 -13.95 -8.02
N LYS A 3 6.34 -15.28 -7.89
CA LYS A 3 5.61 -16.14 -8.84
C LYS A 3 4.18 -16.38 -8.36
N ALA A 4 3.30 -16.80 -9.28
CA ALA A 4 1.92 -17.17 -8.95
C ALA A 4 1.82 -18.24 -7.85
N GLU A 5 2.77 -19.18 -7.84
CA GLU A 5 2.91 -20.24 -6.83
C GLU A 5 3.12 -19.70 -5.41
N ASP A 6 3.84 -18.58 -5.28
CA ASP A 6 4.14 -17.95 -3.99
C ASP A 6 2.87 -17.37 -3.36
N TYR A 7 1.99 -16.75 -4.15
CA TYR A 7 0.75 -16.16 -3.64
C TYR A 7 -0.16 -17.22 -3.01
N LYS A 8 -0.29 -18.37 -3.67
CA LYS A 8 -1.05 -19.50 -3.15
C LYS A 8 -0.43 -20.04 -1.87
N ARG A 9 0.90 -20.15 -1.81
CA ARG A 9 1.63 -20.59 -0.61
C ARG A 9 1.41 -19.65 0.57
N PHE A 10 1.36 -18.34 0.34
CA PHE A 10 1.14 -17.34 1.39
C PHE A 10 -0.34 -17.10 1.71
N GLY A 11 -1.28 -17.69 0.95
CA GLY A 11 -2.70 -17.45 1.13
C GLY A 11 -3.11 -16.00 0.84
N VAL A 12 -2.39 -15.34 -0.08
CA VAL A 12 -2.60 -13.93 -0.43
C VAL A 12 -3.15 -13.81 -1.85
N GLU A 13 -3.85 -12.72 -2.10
CA GLU A 13 -4.34 -12.33 -3.42
C GLU A 13 -3.55 -11.12 -3.92
N PHE A 14 -3.22 -11.13 -5.21
CA PHE A 14 -2.64 -9.96 -5.85
C PHE A 14 -3.73 -8.97 -6.26
N LYS A 15 -3.63 -7.73 -5.80
CA LYS A 15 -4.58 -6.65 -6.13
C LYS A 15 -3.89 -5.55 -6.94
N ASN A 16 -4.62 -5.04 -7.93
CA ASN A 16 -4.23 -3.87 -8.73
C ASN A 16 -5.05 -2.62 -8.36
N ASP A 17 -5.83 -2.68 -7.28
CA ASP A 17 -6.66 -1.60 -6.74
C ASP A 17 -6.59 -1.57 -5.22
N PHE A 18 -7.13 -0.51 -4.61
CA PHE A 18 -7.15 -0.35 -3.16
C PHE A 18 -8.53 -0.64 -2.54
N LYS A 19 -9.44 -1.25 -3.31
CA LYS A 19 -10.82 -1.51 -2.86
C LYS A 19 -10.84 -2.56 -1.75
N ASN A 20 -11.66 -2.30 -0.73
CA ASN A 20 -11.80 -3.18 0.44
C ASN A 20 -10.51 -3.40 1.24
N ILE A 21 -9.51 -2.54 1.07
CA ILE A 21 -8.28 -2.58 1.88
C ILE A 21 -8.47 -1.71 3.12
N ASP A 22 -8.10 -2.26 4.28
CA ASP A 22 -8.14 -1.57 5.57
C ASP A 22 -6.79 -0.94 5.95
N CYS A 23 -5.69 -1.54 5.50
CA CYS A 23 -4.34 -1.10 5.80
C CYS A 23 -3.39 -1.46 4.66
N VAL A 24 -2.47 -0.54 4.31
CA VAL A 24 -1.34 -0.81 3.44
C VAL A 24 -0.06 -0.77 4.25
N VAL A 25 0.77 -1.81 4.14
CA VAL A 25 2.07 -1.88 4.82
C VAL A 25 3.18 -1.87 3.77
N ILE A 26 4.06 -0.88 3.83
CA ILE A 26 5.16 -0.70 2.86
C ILE A 26 6.45 -1.18 3.52
N LEU A 27 6.88 -2.40 3.18
CA LEU A 27 8.06 -3.03 3.77
C LEU A 27 9.34 -2.89 2.92
N ALA A 28 9.19 -2.43 1.67
CA ALA A 28 10.29 -2.32 0.71
C ALA A 28 10.30 -0.94 0.04
N ASP A 29 11.45 -0.56 -0.50
CA ASP A 29 11.72 0.75 -1.09
C ASP A 29 11.91 0.59 -2.60
N HIS A 30 10.83 0.24 -3.28
CA HIS A 30 10.79 0.14 -4.74
C HIS A 30 10.42 1.50 -5.34
N LYS A 31 11.12 1.90 -6.41
CA LYS A 31 10.91 3.20 -7.08
C LYS A 31 9.47 3.39 -7.53
N GLU A 32 8.80 2.31 -7.90
CA GLU A 32 7.41 2.26 -8.34
C GLU A 32 6.43 2.76 -7.27
N PHE A 33 6.77 2.61 -5.98
CA PHE A 33 5.86 3.00 -4.90
C PHE A 33 5.73 4.52 -4.75
N TYR A 34 6.74 5.30 -5.14
CA TYR A 34 6.70 6.76 -5.15
C TYR A 34 5.74 7.34 -6.22
N SER A 35 5.36 6.50 -7.19
CA SER A 35 4.43 6.86 -8.27
C SER A 35 2.97 6.56 -7.93
N ILE A 36 2.68 6.00 -6.75
CA ILE A 36 1.32 5.69 -6.31
C ILE A 36 0.56 7.00 -6.06
N ASP A 37 -0.62 7.14 -6.69
CA ASP A 37 -1.57 8.21 -6.37
C ASP A 37 -2.32 7.86 -5.08
N TRP A 38 -1.75 8.30 -3.96
CA TRP A 38 -2.30 8.07 -2.63
C TRP A 38 -3.64 8.77 -2.38
N ASP A 39 -3.92 9.87 -3.09
CA ASP A 39 -5.21 10.55 -2.97
C ASP A 39 -6.32 9.69 -3.60
N LYS A 40 -6.07 9.11 -4.79
CA LYS A 40 -6.96 8.12 -5.40
C LYS A 40 -7.07 6.86 -4.53
N ALA A 41 -5.96 6.30 -4.06
CA ALA A 41 -5.95 5.11 -3.22
C ALA A 41 -6.81 5.31 -1.96
N SER A 42 -6.66 6.46 -1.29
CA SER A 42 -7.41 6.81 -0.07
C SER A 42 -8.93 6.86 -0.26
N ARG A 43 -9.41 7.06 -1.49
CA ARG A 43 -10.84 7.06 -1.84
C ARG A 43 -11.39 5.67 -2.09
N GLU A 44 -10.54 4.72 -2.46
CA GLU A 44 -10.93 3.32 -2.68
C GLU A 44 -10.82 2.47 -1.40
N MET A 45 -9.89 2.82 -0.50
CA MET A 45 -9.66 2.14 0.77
C MET A 45 -10.89 2.24 1.69
N ARG A 46 -11.16 1.17 2.43
CA ARG A 46 -12.21 1.15 3.46
C ARG A 46 -11.77 1.95 4.68
N ASN A 47 -10.56 1.67 5.16
CA ASN A 47 -9.88 2.40 6.22
C ASN A 47 -8.55 2.92 5.68
N LYS A 48 -8.15 4.14 6.04
CA LYS A 48 -7.05 4.88 5.40
C LYS A 48 -5.74 4.77 6.17
N VAL A 49 -5.43 3.56 6.65
CA VAL A 49 -4.24 3.30 7.45
C VAL A 49 -3.08 2.94 6.54
N ILE A 50 -1.96 3.63 6.70
CA ILE A 50 -0.69 3.25 6.07
C ILE A 50 0.36 3.07 7.16
N VAL A 51 1.06 1.94 7.11
CA VAL A 51 2.27 1.70 7.89
C VAL A 51 3.45 1.76 6.93
N ASP A 52 4.23 2.82 7.03
CA ASP A 52 5.35 3.09 6.13
C ASP A 52 6.66 3.07 6.91
N ILE A 53 7.37 1.94 6.82
CA ILE A 53 8.68 1.76 7.49
C ILE A 53 9.85 2.18 6.59
N ARG A 54 9.57 2.73 5.41
CA ARG A 54 10.57 3.06 4.38
C ARG A 54 10.57 4.54 3.99
N GLY A 55 9.57 5.31 4.42
CA GLY A 55 9.46 6.74 4.11
C GLY A 55 9.07 7.02 2.66
N VAL A 56 8.30 6.11 2.05
CA VAL A 56 7.80 6.22 0.68
C VAL A 56 6.65 7.23 0.56
N VAL A 57 5.80 7.32 1.58
CA VAL A 57 4.58 8.11 1.53
C VAL A 57 4.81 9.55 1.97
N ASP A 58 4.42 10.46 1.08
CA ASP A 58 4.34 11.89 1.34
C ASP A 58 2.93 12.24 1.85
N GLU A 59 2.84 12.46 3.16
CA GLU A 59 1.60 12.76 3.88
C GLU A 59 0.94 14.06 3.44
N SER A 60 1.68 14.97 2.82
CA SER A 60 1.11 16.21 2.30
C SER A 60 0.18 16.00 1.10
N LYS A 61 0.27 14.83 0.44
CA LYS A 61 -0.44 14.53 -0.81
C LYS A 61 -1.79 13.86 -0.63
N ALA A 62 -2.12 13.37 0.56
CA ALA A 62 -3.40 12.68 0.79
C ALA A 62 -3.86 12.73 2.25
N LYS A 63 -5.17 12.70 2.48
CA LYS A 63 -5.74 12.54 3.83
C LYS A 63 -5.66 11.08 4.28
N LEU A 64 -4.49 10.69 4.75
CA LEU A 64 -4.17 9.36 5.25
C LEU A 64 -3.82 9.41 6.75
N SER A 65 -4.03 8.29 7.43
CA SER A 65 -3.44 8.04 8.75
C SER A 65 -2.16 7.24 8.54
N VAL A 66 -1.02 7.92 8.54
CA VAL A 66 0.28 7.30 8.29
C VAL A 66 1.01 7.09 9.62
N LEU A 67 1.41 5.86 9.89
CA LEU A 67 2.35 5.52 10.94
C LEU A 67 3.73 5.29 10.30
N LYS A 68 4.70 6.13 10.64
CA LYS A 68 6.12 5.95 10.30
C LYS A 68 6.86 5.34 11.48
N LEU A 69 7.66 4.32 11.22
CA LEU A 69 8.53 3.65 12.19
C LEU A 69 9.99 3.80 11.77
#